data_AF-A0A212FK29-F1
#
_entry.id   AF-A0A212FK29-F1
#
_cell.length_a   1.000
_cell.length_b   1.000
_cell.length_c   1.000
_cell.angle_alpha   90.00
_cell.angle_beta   90.00
_cell.angle_gamma   90.00
#
_symmetry.space_group_name_H-M   'P 1'
#
loop_
_entity.id
_entity.type
_entity.pdbx_description
1 polymer ?
#
loop_
_entity_poly.entity_id
_entity_poly.type
_entity_poly.pdbx_seq_one_letter_code
_entity_poly.pdbx_strand_id
1 'polypeptide(L)'
;MRGGHRGGRGQNRGNRGFRGSRGNYSRGDRQNNLGYNNYNKPWHSQTKRDIPTKRLSEEDIGVTEYLSEHQGFNGIIKSRFSDFQVSEINEAGEVAQLTDESPPEAPLEELVEDDEELLLNKYNLEILPMETWDKINKLAVSTEQTSEKIEVDVSGMSKEDRTKIHEAVKKAFGESIIGSTVTVEDKKFVTFTKYRKGVRFDNRVKWVWGGEYVHFVVYKENCDTMEAASVLAQRLHISPSMLGYAGTKDRRAKTSQWFSIRRFEPRRIASAAQQNRMPRVRVGNFCFKDYHLKLGMLKGN
;
A
#
# COMPACT_ATOMS: atom_id res chain seq x y z
N MET A 1 1.28 -52.14 56.83
CA MET A 1 2.37 -53.13 57.00
C MET A 1 3.52 -52.75 56.08
N ARG A 2 4.75 -52.92 56.59
CA ARG A 2 6.10 -52.84 55.97
C ARG A 2 6.13 -52.97 54.43
N GLY A 3 6.96 -52.30 53.64
CA GLY A 3 8.27 -51.68 53.88
C GLY A 3 9.28 -52.14 52.79
N GLY A 4 10.21 -51.27 52.39
CA GLY A 4 11.51 -51.59 51.76
C GLY A 4 11.53 -51.64 50.22
N HIS A 5 12.12 -50.71 49.45
CA HIS A 5 13.54 -50.33 49.26
C HIS A 5 14.51 -51.42 48.78
N ARG A 6 15.12 -51.16 47.61
CA ARG A 6 16.52 -51.38 47.12
C ARG A 6 16.47 -51.65 45.61
N GLY A 7 17.14 -50.95 44.70
CA GLY A 7 18.46 -50.32 44.76
C GLY A 7 19.49 -51.27 44.15
N GLY A 8 20.01 -50.98 42.94
CA GLY A 8 21.07 -51.78 42.33
C GLY A 8 21.53 -51.28 40.95
N ARG A 9 22.60 -50.48 40.94
CA ARG A 9 23.41 -50.13 39.76
C ARG A 9 24.22 -51.34 39.29
N GLY A 10 24.41 -51.49 37.98
CA GLY A 10 25.34 -52.47 37.40
C GLY A 10 25.83 -52.03 36.03
N GLN A 11 27.13 -51.80 35.94
CA GLN A 11 27.89 -51.24 34.81
C GLN A 11 28.44 -52.34 33.89
N ASN A 12 28.38 -52.08 32.57
CA ASN A 12 29.50 -52.17 31.60
C ASN A 12 29.89 -53.52 30.91
N ARG A 13 30.15 -53.36 29.59
CA ARG A 13 30.96 -54.17 28.62
C ARG A 13 30.33 -55.46 28.05
N GLY A 14 30.37 -55.74 26.74
CA GLY A 14 31.16 -55.17 25.66
C GLY A 14 30.66 -55.47 24.24
N ASN A 15 30.82 -54.45 23.39
CA ASN A 15 31.42 -54.44 22.06
C ASN A 15 31.22 -55.65 21.11
N ARG A 16 30.42 -55.45 20.04
CA ARG A 16 30.75 -55.90 18.68
C ARG A 16 30.21 -54.93 17.64
N GLY A 17 31.12 -54.20 17.01
CA GLY A 17 31.27 -54.29 15.55
C GLY A 17 30.43 -53.35 14.68
N PHE A 18 31.18 -52.62 13.87
CA PHE A 18 30.88 -52.12 12.53
C PHE A 18 30.47 -50.65 12.33
N ARG A 19 31.43 -50.01 11.65
CA ARG A 19 31.54 -48.64 11.20
C ARG A 19 30.51 -48.31 10.11
N GLY A 20 30.15 -47.03 10.07
CA GLY A 20 30.09 -46.28 8.82
C GLY A 20 28.72 -45.78 8.41
N SER A 21 28.42 -44.53 8.78
CA SER A 21 28.28 -43.41 7.83
C SER A 21 27.36 -42.35 8.42
N ARG A 22 27.95 -41.24 8.88
CA ARG A 22 27.23 -40.03 9.27
C ARG A 22 26.79 -39.31 8.00
N GLY A 23 25.53 -39.51 7.60
CA GLY A 23 24.88 -38.71 6.58
C GLY A 23 24.52 -37.33 7.13
N ASN A 24 25.13 -36.30 6.54
CA ASN A 24 24.79 -34.88 6.70
C ASN A 24 23.32 -34.63 6.38
N TYR A 25 22.54 -34.14 7.35
CA TYR A 25 21.28 -33.47 7.05
C TYR A 25 21.58 -32.04 6.59
N SER A 26 21.84 -31.90 5.29
CA SER A 26 21.74 -30.63 4.60
C SER A 26 20.27 -30.21 4.60
N ARG A 27 19.92 -29.18 5.38
CA ARG A 27 18.61 -28.52 5.32
C ARG A 27 18.54 -27.79 3.98
N GLY A 28 17.99 -28.47 2.98
CA GLY A 28 17.68 -27.89 1.68
C GLY A 28 16.63 -26.79 1.83
N ASP A 29 16.99 -25.61 1.35
CA ASP A 29 16.10 -24.52 0.98
C ASP A 29 14.92 -25.06 0.15
N ARG A 30 13.75 -25.18 0.77
CA ARG A 30 12.49 -25.19 0.03
C ARG A 30 12.07 -23.75 -0.15
N GLN A 31 12.47 -23.17 -1.28
CA GLN A 31 11.79 -22.01 -1.85
C GLN A 31 10.31 -22.36 -2.03
N ASN A 32 9.49 -21.86 -1.11
CA ASN A 32 8.05 -21.78 -1.30
C ASN A 32 7.77 -20.74 -2.38
N ASN A 33 7.85 -21.15 -3.64
CA ASN A 33 7.35 -20.40 -4.77
C ASN A 33 5.81 -20.55 -4.81
N LEU A 34 5.14 -19.87 -3.88
CA LEU A 34 3.68 -19.73 -3.88
C LEU A 34 3.33 -18.69 -4.95
N GLY A 35 2.67 -19.17 -6.01
CA GLY A 35 2.45 -18.48 -7.28
C GLY A 35 1.87 -17.07 -7.16
N TYR A 36 2.73 -16.09 -7.43
CA TYR A 36 2.37 -14.69 -7.69
C TYR A 36 2.61 -14.28 -9.15
N ASN A 37 2.69 -15.24 -10.07
CA ASN A 37 3.15 -15.00 -11.45
C ASN A 37 2.05 -15.05 -12.53
N ASN A 38 0.76 -14.99 -12.18
CA ASN A 38 -0.31 -15.10 -13.18
C ASN A 38 -0.93 -13.76 -13.63
N TYR A 39 -0.44 -12.63 -13.13
CA TYR A 39 -0.99 -11.29 -13.45
C TYR A 39 -0.38 -10.64 -14.71
N ASN A 40 0.51 -11.34 -15.41
CA ASN A 40 1.19 -10.81 -16.60
C ASN A 40 0.67 -11.43 -17.91
N LYS A 41 -0.52 -12.05 -17.90
CA LYS A 41 -1.13 -12.54 -19.14
C LYS A 41 -1.71 -11.36 -19.93
N PRO A 42 -1.35 -11.21 -21.22
CA PRO A 42 -2.02 -10.27 -22.10
C PRO A 42 -3.52 -10.55 -22.13
N TRP A 43 -4.33 -9.49 -22.14
CA TRP A 43 -5.80 -9.44 -22.10
C TRP A 43 -6.55 -10.33 -23.12
N HIS A 44 -5.85 -11.04 -24.01
CA HIS A 44 -6.42 -11.83 -25.10
C HIS A 44 -6.16 -13.34 -25.02
N SER A 45 -5.55 -13.89 -23.96
CA SER A 45 -5.12 -15.30 -23.95
C SER A 45 -6.07 -16.32 -23.26
N GLN A 46 -7.35 -16.02 -23.07
CA GLN A 46 -8.31 -17.06 -22.65
C GLN A 46 -8.99 -17.69 -23.87
N THR A 47 -8.58 -18.91 -24.20
CA THR A 47 -9.27 -19.78 -25.15
C THR A 47 -10.70 -20.04 -24.66
N LYS A 48 -11.69 -19.55 -25.43
CA LYS A 48 -13.11 -19.87 -25.21
C LYS A 48 -13.28 -21.38 -25.33
N ARG A 49 -13.99 -21.99 -24.39
CA ARG A 49 -14.42 -23.40 -24.50
C ARG A 49 -15.62 -23.44 -25.45
N ASP A 50 -15.41 -23.98 -26.65
CA ASP A 50 -16.43 -24.15 -27.70
C ASP A 50 -17.21 -25.46 -27.51
N ILE A 51 -17.87 -25.66 -26.37
CA ILE A 51 -18.84 -26.76 -26.21
C ILE A 51 -20.19 -26.16 -25.85
N PRO A 52 -21.24 -26.31 -26.69
CA PRO A 52 -22.58 -25.84 -26.37
C PRO A 52 -23.19 -26.77 -25.33
N THR A 53 -22.88 -26.53 -24.06
CA THR A 53 -23.61 -27.12 -22.94
C THR A 53 -25.04 -26.57 -22.93
N LYS A 54 -26.04 -27.42 -22.62
CA LYS A 54 -27.44 -27.01 -22.38
C LYS A 54 -27.41 -25.79 -21.44
N ARG A 55 -27.94 -24.64 -21.89
CA ARG A 55 -28.08 -23.46 -21.04
C ARG A 55 -29.19 -23.74 -20.02
N LEU A 56 -28.93 -23.46 -18.75
CA LEU A 56 -29.94 -23.53 -17.69
C LEU A 56 -31.11 -22.60 -18.03
N SER A 57 -32.34 -23.10 -17.94
CA SER A 57 -33.55 -22.28 -18.04
C SER A 57 -33.95 -21.71 -16.67
N GLU A 58 -34.86 -20.73 -16.66
CA GLU A 58 -35.45 -20.19 -15.42
C GLU A 58 -36.28 -21.25 -14.68
N GLU A 59 -36.98 -22.12 -15.42
CA GLU A 59 -37.71 -23.26 -14.88
C GLU A 59 -36.77 -24.28 -14.20
N ASP A 60 -35.59 -24.54 -14.78
CA ASP A 60 -34.57 -25.44 -14.20
C ASP A 60 -34.09 -24.95 -12.81
N ILE A 61 -34.30 -23.66 -12.47
CA ILE A 61 -33.95 -23.05 -11.17
C ILE A 61 -35.16 -22.60 -10.34
N GLY A 62 -36.38 -22.97 -10.75
CA GLY A 62 -37.62 -22.70 -10.00
C GLY A 62 -38.17 -21.28 -10.12
N VAL A 63 -37.78 -20.52 -11.14
CA VAL A 63 -38.35 -19.21 -11.45
C VAL A 63 -39.46 -19.39 -12.49
N THR A 64 -40.72 -19.52 -12.05
CA THR A 64 -41.87 -19.89 -12.92
C THR A 64 -43.00 -18.87 -12.95
N GLU A 65 -43.11 -18.02 -11.93
CA GLU A 65 -44.27 -17.13 -11.74
C GLU A 65 -43.95 -15.68 -12.08
N TYR A 66 -44.97 -14.95 -12.51
CA TYR A 66 -44.92 -13.50 -12.74
C TYR A 66 -45.84 -12.77 -11.77
N LEU A 67 -45.48 -11.53 -11.40
CA LEU A 67 -46.35 -10.68 -10.59
C LEU A 67 -47.52 -10.09 -11.40
N SER A 68 -47.34 -9.91 -12.70
CA SER A 68 -48.29 -9.23 -13.58
C SER A 68 -48.88 -10.19 -14.61
N GLU A 69 -50.13 -9.98 -14.97
CA GLU A 69 -50.89 -10.79 -15.94
C GLU A 69 -50.80 -10.27 -17.38
N HIS A 70 -50.01 -9.22 -17.64
CA HIS A 70 -49.89 -8.65 -18.98
C HIS A 70 -49.21 -9.63 -19.96
N GLN A 71 -49.54 -9.51 -21.25
CA GLN A 71 -48.87 -10.27 -22.29
C GLN A 71 -47.39 -9.83 -22.42
N GLY A 72 -46.47 -10.78 -22.29
CA GLY A 72 -45.04 -10.54 -22.46
C GLY A 72 -44.65 -10.17 -23.89
N PHE A 73 -43.49 -9.56 -24.03
CA PHE A 73 -42.89 -9.20 -25.31
C PHE A 73 -41.38 -9.46 -25.29
N ASN A 74 -40.76 -9.45 -26.47
CA ASN A 74 -39.34 -9.73 -26.60
C ASN A 74 -38.50 -8.44 -26.55
N GLY A 75 -37.35 -8.51 -25.89
CA GLY A 75 -36.37 -7.42 -25.84
C GLY A 75 -34.95 -7.95 -25.75
N ILE A 76 -34.00 -7.26 -26.37
CA ILE A 76 -32.58 -7.57 -26.26
C ILE A 76 -31.98 -6.72 -25.13
N ILE A 77 -31.61 -7.37 -24.03
CA ILE A 77 -30.95 -6.73 -22.88
C ILE A 77 -29.43 -6.82 -23.01
N LYS A 78 -28.70 -5.78 -22.58
CA LYS A 78 -27.22 -5.71 -22.61
C LYS A 78 -26.61 -5.90 -24.02
N SER A 79 -27.28 -5.39 -25.06
CA SER A 79 -26.76 -5.41 -26.45
C SER A 79 -25.36 -4.77 -26.51
N ARG A 80 -25.22 -3.55 -25.97
CA ARG A 80 -23.95 -2.92 -25.62
C ARG A 80 -23.79 -2.88 -24.10
N PHE A 81 -22.55 -2.86 -23.60
CA PHE A 81 -22.30 -2.70 -22.16
C PHE A 81 -22.75 -1.33 -21.63
N SER A 82 -22.85 -0.33 -22.51
CA SER A 82 -23.35 1.02 -22.18
C SER A 82 -24.85 1.07 -21.90
N ASP A 83 -25.60 0.07 -22.37
CA ASP A 83 -27.05 0.00 -22.23
C ASP A 83 -27.47 -0.37 -20.80
N PHE A 84 -26.50 -0.79 -19.98
CA PHE A 84 -26.70 -1.18 -18.59
C PHE A 84 -25.79 -0.36 -17.70
N GLN A 85 -26.39 0.47 -16.86
CA GLN A 85 -25.69 1.40 -15.97
C GLN A 85 -26.08 1.09 -14.53
N VAL A 86 -25.09 1.05 -13.64
CA VAL A 86 -25.28 0.70 -12.23
C VAL A 86 -24.51 1.70 -11.36
N SER A 87 -25.18 2.31 -10.39
CA SER A 87 -24.56 3.29 -9.49
C SER A 87 -24.85 2.92 -8.05
N GLU A 88 -23.81 2.56 -7.29
CA GLU A 88 -23.95 2.19 -5.89
C GLU A 88 -24.59 3.30 -5.05
N ILE A 89 -25.52 2.94 -4.17
CA ILE A 89 -26.10 3.82 -3.15
C ILE A 89 -25.47 3.44 -1.81
N ASN A 90 -24.70 4.35 -1.22
CA ASN A 90 -24.04 4.08 0.06
C ASN A 90 -25.03 4.11 1.25
N GLU A 91 -24.56 3.84 2.47
CA GLU A 91 -25.40 3.83 3.67
C GLU A 91 -26.03 5.19 3.98
N ALA A 92 -25.39 6.30 3.57
CA ALA A 92 -25.94 7.65 3.70
C ALA A 92 -27.03 7.96 2.64
N GLY A 93 -27.24 7.08 1.66
CA GLY A 93 -28.17 7.30 0.55
C GLY A 93 -27.54 8.08 -0.62
N GLU A 94 -26.23 8.31 -0.60
CA GLU A 94 -25.54 9.03 -1.67
C GLU A 94 -25.26 8.07 -2.83
N VAL A 95 -25.61 8.52 -4.04
CA VAL A 95 -25.38 7.78 -5.29
C VAL A 95 -23.93 7.98 -5.74
N ALA A 96 -23.21 6.89 -6.00
CA ALA A 96 -21.88 6.92 -6.57
C ALA A 96 -21.96 7.42 -8.02
N GLN A 97 -21.54 8.67 -8.22
CA GLN A 97 -21.44 9.29 -9.55
C GLN A 97 -20.06 9.93 -9.68
N LEU A 98 -19.32 9.52 -10.71
CA LEU A 98 -18.02 10.12 -11.01
C LEU A 98 -18.24 11.47 -11.70
N THR A 99 -18.12 12.56 -10.96
CA THR A 99 -18.30 13.95 -11.43
C THR A 99 -17.00 14.73 -11.47
N ASP A 100 -16.02 14.37 -10.65
CA ASP A 100 -14.73 15.05 -10.54
C ASP A 100 -13.60 14.02 -10.44
N GLU A 101 -12.66 14.04 -11.38
CA GLU A 101 -11.48 13.16 -11.40
C GLU A 101 -10.23 13.82 -10.79
N SER A 102 -10.31 15.10 -10.42
CA SER A 102 -9.17 15.81 -9.87
C SER A 102 -8.88 15.35 -8.44
N PRO A 103 -7.60 15.04 -8.10
CA PRO A 103 -7.23 14.77 -6.73
C PRO A 103 -7.25 16.09 -5.93
N PRO A 104 -7.70 16.07 -4.66
CA PRO A 104 -7.68 17.26 -3.82
C PRO A 104 -6.25 17.78 -3.63
N GLU A 105 -6.13 19.08 -3.36
CA GLU A 105 -4.87 19.69 -2.93
C GLU A 105 -4.64 19.42 -1.45
N ALA A 106 -3.41 19.04 -1.10
CA ALA A 106 -3.04 18.85 0.30
C ALA A 106 -3.28 20.15 1.05
N PRO A 107 -3.80 20.11 2.30
CA PRO A 107 -3.86 21.29 3.14
C PRO A 107 -2.48 21.91 3.17
N LEU A 108 -2.40 23.21 2.86
CA LEU A 108 -1.19 23.97 3.10
C LEU A 108 -0.88 23.80 4.59
N GLU A 109 0.29 23.24 4.93
CA GLU A 109 0.84 23.54 6.25
C GLU A 109 0.87 25.06 6.30
N GLU A 110 0.25 25.67 7.31
CA GLU A 110 0.50 27.08 7.62
C GLU A 110 2.02 27.19 7.62
N LEU A 111 2.55 27.86 6.59
CA LEU A 111 3.91 28.36 6.64
C LEU A 111 3.86 29.23 7.89
N VAL A 112 4.42 28.74 9.00
CA VAL A 112 4.86 29.63 10.06
C VAL A 112 5.63 30.68 9.30
N GLU A 113 5.11 31.90 9.25
CA GLU A 113 5.69 32.99 8.45
C GLU A 113 7.20 32.88 8.65
N ASP A 114 7.90 32.51 7.57
CA ASP A 114 9.34 32.41 7.60
C ASP A 114 9.79 33.85 7.85
N ASP A 115 10.01 34.19 9.12
CA ASP A 115 10.70 35.41 9.51
C ASP A 115 11.91 35.48 8.60
N GLU A 116 11.96 36.47 7.71
CA GLU A 116 13.12 36.72 6.85
C GLU A 116 14.41 36.89 7.69
N GLU A 117 14.25 37.13 9.00
CA GLU A 117 15.29 37.14 10.02
C GLU A 117 15.94 35.75 10.28
N LEU A 118 15.22 34.63 10.08
CA LEU A 118 15.75 33.26 10.23
C LEU A 118 16.66 32.82 9.08
N LEU A 119 16.57 33.45 7.91
CA LEU A 119 17.48 33.17 6.79
C LEU A 119 18.90 33.69 7.06
N LEU A 120 19.06 34.73 7.89
CA LEU A 120 20.37 35.14 8.41
C LEU A 120 20.88 34.22 9.54
N ASN A 121 19.98 33.50 10.23
CA ASN A 121 20.28 32.48 11.23
C ASN A 121 20.37 31.06 10.63
N LYS A 122 20.86 30.91 9.39
CA LYS A 122 21.01 29.62 8.69
C LYS A 122 21.76 28.55 9.50
N TYR A 123 22.59 28.98 10.45
CA TYR A 123 23.36 28.14 11.34
C TYR A 123 22.93 28.40 12.79
N ASN A 124 21.86 27.72 13.23
CA ASN A 124 21.47 27.80 14.64
C ASN A 124 22.52 27.12 15.51
N LEU A 125 23.33 27.92 16.20
CA LEU A 125 24.43 27.49 17.07
C LEU A 125 23.95 26.79 18.35
N GLU A 126 22.69 26.98 18.74
CA GLU A 126 22.07 26.24 19.85
C GLU A 126 21.78 24.78 19.46
N ILE A 127 21.64 24.49 18.16
CA ILE A 127 21.29 23.16 17.65
C ILE A 127 22.54 22.37 17.25
N LEU A 128 23.47 23.00 16.51
CA LEU A 128 24.74 22.40 16.12
C LEU A 128 25.89 23.42 16.20
N PRO A 129 27.09 23.01 16.62
CA PRO A 129 28.27 23.88 16.59
C PRO A 129 28.60 24.37 15.18
N MET A 130 29.17 25.58 15.06
CA MET A 130 29.58 26.15 13.77
C MET A 130 30.50 25.22 12.98
N GLU A 131 31.41 24.53 13.68
CA GLU A 131 32.34 23.58 13.05
C GLU A 131 31.60 22.41 12.35
N THR A 132 30.48 21.97 12.91
CA THR A 132 29.65 20.93 12.29
C THR A 132 28.89 21.48 11.09
N TRP A 133 28.36 22.69 11.19
CA TRP A 133 27.70 23.37 10.08
C TRP A 133 28.64 23.58 8.88
N ASP A 134 29.88 24.00 9.12
CA ASP A 134 30.90 24.18 8.10
C ASP A 134 31.26 22.85 7.41
N LYS A 135 31.37 21.77 8.19
CA LYS A 135 31.58 20.41 7.63
C LYS A 135 30.42 20.00 6.72
N ILE A 136 29.17 20.22 7.16
CA ILE A 136 27.98 19.86 6.36
C ILE A 136 27.91 20.71 5.09
N ASN A 137 28.23 22.01 5.17
CA ASN A 137 28.26 22.90 4.02
C ASN A 137 29.33 22.49 3.01
N LYS A 138 30.55 22.17 3.48
CA LYS A 138 31.62 21.64 2.64
C LYS A 138 31.20 20.34 1.95
N LEU A 139 30.50 19.46 2.65
CA LEU A 139 29.98 18.21 2.09
C LEU A 139 28.89 18.48 1.03
N ALA A 140 28.00 19.45 1.26
CA ALA A 140 26.93 19.81 0.33
C ALA A 140 27.46 20.43 -0.98
N VAL A 141 28.46 21.31 -0.87
CA VAL A 141 29.07 22.03 -2.01
C VAL A 141 30.10 21.18 -2.77
N SER A 142 30.69 20.17 -2.12
CA SER A 142 31.68 19.30 -2.78
C SER A 142 31.09 18.69 -4.06
N THR A 143 31.80 18.73 -5.19
CA THR A 143 31.33 18.15 -6.46
C THR A 143 31.66 16.65 -6.58
N GLU A 144 32.48 16.13 -5.69
CA GLU A 144 32.93 14.74 -5.68
C GLU A 144 31.89 13.79 -5.09
N GLN A 145 31.85 12.54 -5.58
CA GLN A 145 31.01 11.48 -5.00
C GLN A 145 31.68 10.90 -3.76
N THR A 146 31.71 11.62 -2.65
CA THR A 146 32.36 11.17 -1.41
C THR A 146 31.43 10.31 -0.55
N SER A 147 31.98 9.25 0.07
CA SER A 147 31.25 8.42 1.07
C SER A 147 31.43 9.00 2.48
N GLU A 148 31.81 10.26 2.54
CA GLU A 148 32.12 10.96 3.78
C GLU A 148 30.83 11.18 4.57
N LYS A 149 30.89 10.85 5.85
CA LYS A 149 29.78 10.99 6.78
C LYS A 149 30.22 11.90 7.92
N ILE A 150 29.38 12.85 8.26
CA ILE A 150 29.60 13.74 9.40
C ILE A 150 28.78 13.18 10.55
N GLU A 151 29.43 12.84 11.66
CA GLU A 151 28.79 12.23 12.81
C GLU A 151 28.73 13.22 13.96
N VAL A 152 27.53 13.40 14.51
CA VAL A 152 27.27 14.23 15.69
C VAL A 152 26.85 13.31 16.82
N ASP A 153 27.60 13.31 17.92
CA ASP A 153 27.24 12.55 19.13
C ASP A 153 26.01 13.18 19.78
N VAL A 154 24.92 12.41 19.84
CA VAL A 154 23.63 12.81 20.42
C VAL A 154 23.20 11.83 21.52
N SER A 155 24.17 11.13 22.14
CA SER A 155 23.91 10.07 23.13
C SER A 155 23.12 10.56 24.34
N GLY A 156 23.33 11.81 24.75
CA GLY A 156 22.61 12.46 25.86
C GLY A 156 21.32 13.19 25.46
N MET A 157 20.94 13.18 24.17
CA MET A 157 19.81 13.98 23.68
C MET A 157 18.52 13.16 23.59
N SER A 158 17.39 13.86 23.79
CA SER A 158 16.06 13.25 23.66
C SER A 158 15.75 12.88 22.21
N LYS A 159 14.63 12.19 21.97
CA LYS A 159 14.16 11.95 20.60
C LYS A 159 13.74 13.25 19.92
N GLU A 160 13.15 14.17 20.67
CA GLU A 160 12.70 15.48 20.20
C GLU A 160 13.86 16.34 19.75
N ASP A 161 14.94 16.41 20.53
CA ASP A 161 16.11 17.21 20.17
C ASP A 161 16.88 16.63 18.98
N ARG A 162 16.91 15.30 18.85
CA ARG A 162 17.42 14.64 17.63
C ARG A 162 16.58 15.00 16.41
N THR A 163 15.26 15.09 16.55
CA THR A 163 14.38 15.53 15.46
C THR A 163 14.65 17.00 15.10
N LYS A 164 14.83 17.90 16.07
CA LYS A 164 15.20 19.31 15.81
C LYS A 164 16.48 19.43 15.00
N ILE A 165 17.49 18.61 15.30
CA ILE A 165 18.74 18.55 14.53
C ILE A 165 18.47 18.15 13.07
N HIS A 166 17.67 17.11 12.82
CA HIS A 166 17.30 16.69 11.46
C HIS A 166 16.52 17.79 10.71
N GLU A 167 15.58 18.45 11.38
CA GLU A 167 14.78 19.53 10.81
C GLU A 167 15.62 20.76 10.46
N ALA A 168 16.54 21.17 11.36
CA ALA A 168 17.42 22.30 11.12
C ALA A 168 18.34 22.07 9.91
N VAL A 169 18.96 20.89 9.81
CA VAL A 169 19.83 20.55 8.67
C VAL A 169 19.02 20.44 7.38
N LYS A 170 17.81 19.88 7.43
CA LYS A 170 16.90 19.81 6.28
C LYS A 170 16.46 21.21 5.82
N LYS A 171 16.18 22.14 6.76
CA LYS A 171 15.85 23.54 6.43
C LYS A 171 17.03 24.25 5.79
N ALA A 172 18.26 24.02 6.27
CA ALA A 172 19.45 24.69 5.77
C ALA A 172 19.98 24.17 4.42
N PHE A 173 19.85 22.86 4.14
CA PHE A 173 20.49 22.20 2.99
C PHE A 173 19.50 21.47 2.04
N GLY A 174 18.21 21.45 2.37
CA GLY A 174 17.17 20.83 1.55
C GLY A 174 17.44 19.35 1.30
N GLU A 175 17.33 18.92 0.05
CA GLU A 175 17.48 17.52 -0.37
C GLU A 175 18.93 17.08 -0.58
N SER A 176 19.90 17.99 -0.51
CA SER A 176 21.31 17.70 -0.82
C SER A 176 22.02 16.86 0.25
N ILE A 177 21.52 16.91 1.50
CA ILE A 177 22.06 16.23 2.67
C ILE A 177 20.99 15.35 3.30
N ILE A 178 21.36 14.11 3.64
CA ILE A 178 20.49 13.13 4.30
C ILE A 178 21.02 12.92 5.72
N GLY A 179 20.17 13.22 6.70
CA GLY A 179 20.39 12.87 8.10
C GLY A 179 19.84 11.48 8.43
N SER A 180 20.61 10.67 9.14
CA SER A 180 20.14 9.40 9.71
C SER A 180 20.65 9.24 11.14
N THR A 181 19.84 8.64 12.03
CA THR A 181 20.30 8.36 13.40
C THR A 181 20.77 6.91 13.49
N VAL A 182 22.02 6.72 13.91
CA VAL A 182 22.67 5.41 14.04
C VAL A 182 23.09 5.20 15.48
N THR A 183 22.84 4.01 16.02
CA THR A 183 23.34 3.60 17.34
C THR A 183 24.57 2.72 17.14
N VAL A 184 25.69 3.11 17.74
CA VAL A 184 26.96 2.37 17.67
C VAL A 184 27.49 2.23 19.10
N GLU A 185 27.71 1.00 19.57
CA GLU A 185 28.32 0.71 20.87
C GLU A 185 27.70 1.53 22.03
N ASP A 186 26.37 1.48 22.14
CA ASP A 186 25.54 2.20 23.13
C ASP A 186 25.56 3.74 23.07
N LYS A 187 26.26 4.32 22.09
CA LYS A 187 26.19 5.75 21.75
C LYS A 187 25.26 5.97 20.56
N LYS A 188 24.57 7.11 20.55
CA LYS A 188 23.70 7.53 19.45
C LYS A 188 24.36 8.65 18.68
N PHE A 189 24.42 8.51 17.37
CA PHE A 189 24.95 9.51 16.46
C PHE A 189 23.87 9.95 15.47
N VAL A 190 23.81 11.24 15.17
CA VAL A 190 23.17 11.72 13.94
C VAL A 190 24.26 11.80 12.88
N THR A 191 24.10 11.05 11.80
CA THR A 191 25.04 11.02 10.69
C THR A 191 24.45 11.75 9.48
N PHE A 192 25.21 12.68 8.92
CA PHE A 192 24.86 13.40 7.71
C PHE A 192 25.71 12.93 6.55
N THR A 193 25.05 12.58 5.45
CA THR A 193 25.68 12.11 4.22
C THR A 193 25.13 12.86 3.03
N LYS A 194 25.94 13.04 1.98
CA LYS A 194 25.47 13.65 0.74
C LYS A 194 24.45 12.73 0.05
N TYR A 195 23.40 13.32 -0.52
CA TYR A 195 22.45 12.59 -1.34
C TYR A 195 23.17 11.85 -2.48
N ARG A 196 22.89 10.55 -2.60
CA ARG A 196 23.34 9.71 -3.71
C ARG A 196 22.15 8.98 -4.30
N LYS A 197 22.12 8.90 -5.64
CA LYS A 197 21.11 8.14 -6.38
C LYS A 197 21.15 6.67 -5.93
N GLY A 198 20.13 6.23 -5.19
CA GLY A 198 20.03 4.87 -4.63
C GLY A 198 19.98 4.78 -3.10
N VAL A 199 20.17 5.88 -2.36
CA VAL A 199 19.93 5.91 -0.91
C VAL A 199 18.41 5.90 -0.67
N ARG A 200 17.94 4.97 0.18
CA ARG A 200 16.52 4.83 0.55
C ARG A 200 16.04 6.13 1.20
N PHE A 201 15.24 6.90 0.48
CA PHE A 201 14.53 8.03 1.06
C PHE A 201 13.45 7.48 2.00
N ASP A 202 13.36 8.06 3.19
CA ASP A 202 12.27 7.79 4.10
C ASP A 202 11.00 8.50 3.58
N ASN A 203 10.33 7.86 2.62
CA ASN A 203 9.11 8.34 1.96
C ASN A 203 7.87 8.31 2.88
N ARG A 204 8.04 8.37 4.20
CA ARG A 204 6.92 8.46 5.16
C ARG A 204 6.29 9.85 5.04
N VAL A 205 5.44 10.02 4.02
CA VAL A 205 4.59 11.19 3.83
C VAL A 205 3.79 11.38 5.12
N LYS A 206 3.99 12.51 5.79
CA LYS A 206 3.17 12.92 6.94
C LYS A 206 1.72 12.93 6.48
N TRP A 207 0.85 12.22 7.19
CA TRP A 207 -0.58 12.18 6.84
C TRP A 207 -1.22 13.51 7.21
N VAL A 208 -1.65 14.28 6.21
CA VAL A 208 -2.17 15.65 6.36
C VAL A 208 -3.68 15.75 6.14
N TRP A 209 -4.35 14.65 5.80
CA TRP A 209 -5.75 14.65 5.39
C TRP A 209 -6.71 14.42 6.55
N GLY A 210 -7.89 15.02 6.46
CA GLY A 210 -8.97 14.93 7.45
C GLY A 210 -9.69 13.58 7.44
N GLY A 211 -9.07 12.55 8.01
CA GLY A 211 -9.63 11.20 8.17
C GLY A 211 -8.61 10.11 7.88
N GLU A 212 -8.77 8.91 8.44
CA GLU A 212 -7.76 7.84 8.26
C GLU A 212 -7.80 7.18 6.87
N TYR A 213 -8.96 7.21 6.20
CA TYR A 213 -9.19 6.54 4.92
C TYR A 213 -9.55 7.52 3.83
N VAL A 214 -8.96 7.35 2.66
CA VAL A 214 -9.43 7.98 1.42
C VAL A 214 -10.55 7.14 0.87
N HIS A 215 -11.71 7.74 0.71
CA HIS A 215 -12.84 7.23 -0.04
C HIS A 215 -12.86 7.88 -1.42
N PHE A 216 -13.20 7.12 -2.45
CA PHE A 216 -13.23 7.62 -3.82
C PHE A 216 -14.20 6.78 -4.66
N VAL A 217 -14.76 7.38 -5.69
CA VAL A 217 -15.60 6.67 -6.66
C VAL A 217 -14.69 5.98 -7.68
N VAL A 218 -14.98 4.71 -7.95
CA VAL A 218 -14.42 3.96 -9.08
C VAL A 218 -15.51 3.79 -10.14
N TYR A 219 -15.26 4.37 -11.31
CA TYR A 219 -16.03 4.13 -12.53
C TYR A 219 -15.33 3.04 -13.35
N LYS A 220 -16.06 1.99 -13.75
CA LYS A 220 -15.52 0.93 -14.59
C LYS A 220 -16.45 0.59 -15.75
N GLU A 221 -15.86 0.22 -16.88
CA GLU A 221 -16.57 -0.20 -18.08
C GLU A 221 -16.15 -1.60 -18.52
N ASN A 222 -17.13 -2.48 -18.75
CA ASN A 222 -16.87 -3.82 -19.29
C ASN A 222 -15.73 -4.58 -18.55
N CYS A 223 -15.73 -4.47 -17.21
CA CYS A 223 -14.67 -4.89 -16.31
C CYS A 223 -15.28 -5.36 -14.97
N ASP A 224 -14.75 -6.43 -14.39
CA ASP A 224 -15.19 -6.91 -13.09
C ASP A 224 -14.68 -6.00 -11.94
N THR A 225 -15.36 -6.01 -10.80
CA THR A 225 -14.98 -5.19 -9.64
C THR A 225 -13.63 -5.63 -9.06
N MET A 226 -13.43 -6.93 -8.91
CA MET A 226 -12.17 -7.48 -8.41
C MET A 226 -11.04 -7.29 -9.41
N GLU A 227 -11.34 -7.32 -10.70
CA GLU A 227 -10.40 -7.00 -11.78
C GLU A 227 -9.94 -5.55 -11.71
N ALA A 228 -10.87 -4.59 -11.57
CA ALA A 228 -10.56 -3.18 -11.38
C ALA A 228 -9.71 -2.94 -10.10
N ALA A 229 -10.10 -3.57 -8.99
CA ALA A 229 -9.37 -3.49 -7.72
C ALA A 229 -7.95 -4.05 -7.85
N SER A 230 -7.79 -5.21 -8.51
CA SER A 230 -6.49 -5.87 -8.68
C SER A 230 -5.53 -5.05 -9.53
N VAL A 231 -6.01 -4.50 -10.65
CA VAL A 231 -5.19 -3.65 -11.53
C VAL A 231 -4.81 -2.34 -10.83
N LEU A 232 -5.74 -1.73 -10.09
CA LEU A 232 -5.45 -0.53 -9.31
C LEU A 232 -4.40 -0.82 -8.23
N ALA A 233 -4.56 -1.90 -7.47
CA ALA A 233 -3.63 -2.31 -6.42
C ALA A 233 -2.21 -2.59 -6.96
N GLN A 234 -2.11 -3.29 -8.09
CA GLN A 234 -0.82 -3.56 -8.75
C GLN A 234 -0.07 -2.27 -9.08
N ARG A 235 -0.77 -1.25 -9.59
CA ARG A 235 -0.20 0.04 -9.97
C ARG A 235 0.16 0.92 -8.79
N LEU A 236 -0.58 0.78 -7.69
CA LEU A 236 -0.28 1.43 -6.44
C LEU A 236 0.83 0.71 -5.65
N HIS A 237 1.27 -0.46 -6.11
CA HIS A 237 2.22 -1.34 -5.42
C HIS A 237 1.75 -1.76 -4.03
N ILE A 238 0.47 -2.11 -3.93
CA ILE A 238 -0.19 -2.57 -2.70
C ILE A 238 -0.88 -3.92 -2.92
N SER A 239 -1.19 -4.63 -1.83
CA SER A 239 -2.10 -5.77 -1.86
C SER A 239 -3.54 -5.34 -2.22
N PRO A 240 -4.27 -6.09 -3.08
CA PRO A 240 -5.69 -5.85 -3.36
C PRO A 240 -6.57 -5.80 -2.10
N SER A 241 -6.19 -6.51 -1.04
CA SER A 241 -6.92 -6.52 0.23
C SER A 241 -6.87 -5.19 1.00
N MET A 242 -6.01 -4.24 0.60
CA MET A 242 -6.02 -2.89 1.17
C MET A 242 -7.10 -1.99 0.57
N LEU A 243 -7.68 -2.39 -0.57
CA LEU A 243 -8.81 -1.71 -1.18
C LEU A 243 -10.12 -2.31 -0.62
N GLY A 244 -10.93 -1.46 -0.01
CA GLY A 244 -12.25 -1.82 0.49
C GLY A 244 -13.34 -1.34 -0.47
N TYR A 245 -14.37 -2.14 -0.69
CA TYR A 245 -15.56 -1.82 -1.47
C TYR A 245 -16.77 -2.60 -0.90
N ALA A 246 -17.98 -2.10 -1.12
CA ALA A 246 -19.17 -2.64 -0.46
C ALA A 246 -19.80 -3.84 -1.18
N GLY A 247 -19.50 -4.03 -2.46
CA GLY A 247 -19.95 -5.20 -3.22
C GLY A 247 -19.39 -5.23 -4.64
N THR A 248 -19.62 -6.33 -5.34
CA THR A 248 -19.29 -6.46 -6.76
C THR A 248 -20.43 -5.92 -7.64
N LYS A 249 -20.07 -5.28 -8.74
CA LYS A 249 -21.00 -4.79 -9.78
C LYS A 249 -20.76 -5.50 -11.09
N ASP A 250 -21.79 -5.55 -11.93
CA ASP A 250 -21.78 -6.18 -13.25
C ASP A 250 -20.52 -5.92 -14.06
N ARG A 251 -19.95 -6.99 -14.63
CA ARG A 251 -18.85 -6.87 -15.60
C ARG A 251 -19.33 -6.19 -16.88
N ARG A 252 -20.41 -6.68 -17.50
CA ARG A 252 -20.93 -6.17 -18.78
C ARG A 252 -21.88 -4.98 -18.55
N ALA A 253 -21.31 -3.90 -18.05
CA ALA A 253 -22.02 -2.65 -17.70
C ALA A 253 -21.05 -1.46 -17.67
N LYS A 254 -21.60 -0.25 -17.57
CA LYS A 254 -20.90 0.92 -16.98
C LYS A 254 -21.31 1.01 -15.52
N THR A 255 -20.36 0.96 -14.59
CA THR A 255 -20.70 0.94 -13.16
C THR A 255 -19.89 1.93 -12.37
N SER A 256 -20.52 2.59 -11.40
CA SER A 256 -19.89 3.51 -10.44
C SER A 256 -20.09 2.99 -9.02
N GLN A 257 -19.03 2.93 -8.22
CA GLN A 257 -19.11 2.45 -6.83
C GLN A 257 -18.04 3.07 -5.93
N TRP A 258 -18.24 3.03 -4.62
CA TRP A 258 -17.29 3.56 -3.66
C TRP A 258 -16.18 2.55 -3.35
N PHE A 259 -14.94 3.05 -3.32
CA PHE A 259 -13.75 2.36 -2.84
C PHE A 259 -13.15 3.13 -1.67
N SER A 260 -12.37 2.43 -0.84
CA SER A 260 -11.61 3.06 0.24
C SER A 260 -10.23 2.44 0.42
N ILE A 261 -9.28 3.24 0.90
CA ILE A 261 -7.92 2.81 1.22
C ILE A 261 -7.36 3.62 2.40
N ARG A 262 -6.61 2.96 3.29
CA ARG A 262 -6.07 3.58 4.51
C ARG A 262 -4.80 4.39 4.22
N ARG A 263 -4.76 5.64 4.68
CA ARG A 263 -3.58 6.53 4.66
C ARG A 263 -2.78 6.50 3.35
N PHE A 264 -3.47 6.70 2.23
CA PHE A 264 -2.87 6.68 0.91
C PHE A 264 -3.11 8.00 0.18
N GLU A 265 -2.10 8.51 -0.52
CA GLU A 265 -2.17 9.84 -1.13
C GLU A 265 -3.14 9.88 -2.35
N PRO A 266 -4.18 10.73 -2.37
CA PRO A 266 -5.16 10.79 -3.46
C PRO A 266 -4.55 11.01 -4.85
N ARG A 267 -3.54 11.88 -4.94
CA ARG A 267 -2.81 12.16 -6.19
C ARG A 267 -2.20 10.90 -6.80
N ARG A 268 -1.73 9.96 -5.97
CA ARG A 268 -1.19 8.67 -6.43
C ARG A 268 -2.29 7.75 -6.96
N ILE A 269 -3.48 7.76 -6.35
CA ILE A 269 -4.65 7.00 -6.81
C ILE A 269 -5.10 7.50 -8.18
N ALA A 270 -5.29 8.81 -8.33
CA ALA A 270 -5.63 9.44 -9.61
C ALA A 270 -4.60 9.13 -10.71
N SER A 271 -3.31 9.26 -10.40
CA SER A 271 -2.21 8.98 -11.35
C SER A 271 -2.12 7.52 -11.78
N ALA A 272 -2.54 6.58 -10.93
CA ALA A 272 -2.58 5.15 -11.26
C ALA A 272 -3.70 4.81 -12.24
N ALA A 273 -4.83 5.52 -12.12
CA ALA A 273 -6.05 5.31 -12.90
C ALA A 273 -6.13 6.14 -14.19
N GLN A 274 -5.14 6.99 -14.51
CA GLN A 274 -5.13 7.79 -15.74
C GLN A 274 -5.45 6.96 -17.01
N GLN A 275 -6.18 7.56 -17.96
CA GLN A 275 -6.79 6.87 -19.11
C GLN A 275 -5.79 6.10 -20.00
N ASN A 276 -4.60 6.63 -20.27
CA ASN A 276 -3.54 5.93 -21.03
C ASN A 276 -3.06 4.65 -20.34
N ARG A 277 -3.38 4.53 -19.08
CA ARG A 277 -2.91 3.54 -18.13
C ARG A 277 -4.06 2.56 -17.87
N MET A 278 -5.28 2.99 -17.60
CA MET A 278 -6.46 2.13 -17.41
C MET A 278 -7.67 2.66 -18.21
N PRO A 279 -7.78 2.41 -19.53
CA PRO A 279 -8.78 3.07 -20.37
C PRO A 279 -10.24 2.74 -20.00
N ARG A 280 -10.46 1.69 -19.20
CA ARG A 280 -11.79 1.22 -18.75
C ARG A 280 -12.09 1.52 -17.28
N VAL A 281 -11.17 2.17 -16.57
CA VAL A 281 -11.35 2.48 -15.15
C VAL A 281 -10.94 3.92 -14.89
N ARG A 282 -11.81 4.68 -14.26
CA ARG A 282 -11.57 6.06 -13.83
C ARG A 282 -11.87 6.16 -12.35
N VAL A 283 -11.21 7.10 -11.68
CA VAL A 283 -11.36 7.33 -10.24
C VAL A 283 -11.50 8.80 -9.96
N GLY A 284 -12.18 9.14 -8.87
CA GLY A 284 -12.42 10.53 -8.52
C GLY A 284 -13.33 10.68 -7.31
N ASN A 285 -13.92 11.85 -7.14
CA ASN A 285 -14.80 12.20 -6.02
C ASN A 285 -14.16 11.82 -4.67
N PHE A 286 -12.91 12.21 -4.50
CA PHE A 286 -12.14 11.89 -3.31
C PHE A 286 -12.74 12.57 -2.08
N CYS A 287 -12.93 11.81 -1.02
CA CYS A 287 -13.28 12.32 0.30
C CYS A 287 -12.56 11.51 1.37
N PHE A 288 -12.62 11.97 2.61
CA PHE A 288 -11.87 11.38 3.71
C PHE A 288 -12.82 10.99 4.82
N LYS A 289 -12.67 9.77 5.34
CA LYS A 289 -13.51 9.22 6.42
C LYS A 289 -12.66 8.39 7.37
N ASP A 290 -13.18 8.14 8.57
CA ASP A 290 -12.46 7.40 9.62
C ASP A 290 -12.67 5.88 9.60
N TYR A 291 -13.30 5.35 8.54
CA TYR A 291 -13.62 3.94 8.43
C TYR A 291 -13.29 3.36 7.06
N HIS A 292 -13.03 2.05 7.04
CA HIS A 292 -12.84 1.27 5.82
C HIS A 292 -14.18 0.74 5.30
N LEU A 293 -14.37 0.73 3.98
CA LEU A 293 -15.49 0.04 3.35
C LEU A 293 -15.32 -1.47 3.43
N LYS A 294 -16.40 -2.17 3.79
CA LYS A 294 -16.50 -3.62 3.85
C LYS A 294 -17.72 -4.09 3.05
N LEU A 295 -17.72 -5.36 2.69
CA LEU A 295 -18.87 -5.97 2.01
C LEU A 295 -20.16 -5.76 2.81
N GLY A 296 -21.22 -5.36 2.11
CA GLY A 296 -22.54 -5.08 2.70
C GLY A 296 -22.76 -3.63 3.14
N MET A 297 -21.75 -2.77 3.13
CA MET A 297 -21.88 -1.34 3.49
C MET A 297 -22.50 -0.50 2.35
N LEU A 298 -23.65 -0.91 1.84
CA LEU A 298 -24.44 -0.21 0.83
C LEU A 298 -25.94 -0.40 1.09
N LYS A 299 -26.75 0.55 0.62
CA LYS A 299 -28.21 0.43 0.61
C LYS A 299 -28.74 -0.22 -0.66
N GLY A 300 -28.04 -0.08 -1.78
CA GLY A 300 -28.51 -0.57 -3.07
C GLY A 300 -27.63 -0.15 -4.24
N ASN A 301 -28.20 -0.23 -5.44
CA ASN A 301 -27.59 0.14 -6.71
C ASN A 301 -28.59 0.86 -7.62
#